data_AF-A0A0F8GGA3-F1
#
_entry.id   AF-A0A0F8GGA3-F1
#
_cell.length_a   1.000
_cell.length_b   1.000
_cell.length_c   1.000
_cell.angle_alpha   90.00
_cell.angle_beta   90.00
_cell.angle_gamma   90.00
#
_symmetry.space_group_name_H-M   'P 1'
#
loop_
_entity.id
_entity.type
_entity.pdbx_description
1 polymer ?
#
loop_
_entity_poly.entity_id
_entity_poly.type
_entity_poly.pdbx_seq_one_letter_code
_entity_poly.pdbx_strand_id
1 'polypeptide(L)'
;MKNGNKKAGLPGDSVISEGQEIAEVKAIREKLSEMHSDIKKVMEFTSRLRLEAALENSRQEYSNALLSHLFEDIDTGLEKNMVKKCPEKQKCTSAFTALLQQNAGLIKKNRVDDALISDSRKKLEELRCGAPYSKCEKCFSEVSSLLVKQVNLMRSMRIYADNQEQKPNISALKTSAVMSEILEPISNLQRLEILRAVAFEAKSFSAFSELTGLRGGNLLFHLQKLTESGLIMQQHERGDYMITEKGFRILQGLNEIYSSLQGYPLQNSSRKESEENDSQKRKDTPELAV
;
A
#
# COMPACT_ATOMS: atom_id res chain seq x y z
N MET A 1 16.21 58.54 -78.87
CA MET A 1 14.84 59.11 -78.81
C MET A 1 14.01 58.28 -77.85
N LYS A 2 13.42 58.95 -76.84
CA LYS A 2 12.18 58.66 -76.07
C LYS A 2 11.95 57.22 -75.54
N ASN A 3 11.95 57.03 -74.23
CA ASN A 3 10.77 57.08 -73.31
C ASN A 3 9.62 56.15 -73.76
N GLY A 4 9.03 55.29 -72.94
CA GLY A 4 9.14 55.16 -71.49
C GLY A 4 8.20 54.09 -70.92
N ASN A 5 8.43 53.83 -69.64
CA ASN A 5 7.75 52.98 -68.68
C ASN A 5 6.21 52.96 -68.73
N LYS A 6 5.60 51.77 -68.52
CA LYS A 6 4.34 51.60 -67.77
C LYS A 6 4.35 50.29 -66.98
N LYS A 7 4.24 50.45 -65.66
CA LYS A 7 3.99 49.43 -64.63
C LYS A 7 2.67 48.68 -64.90
N ALA A 8 2.67 47.38 -64.62
CA ALA A 8 1.52 46.69 -64.02
C ALA A 8 2.08 45.81 -62.89
N GLY A 9 1.68 46.10 -61.65
CA GLY A 9 2.13 45.36 -60.49
C GLY A 9 1.47 43.99 -60.39
N LEU A 10 2.23 43.03 -59.86
CA LEU A 10 1.67 41.94 -59.07
C LEU A 10 2.16 42.09 -57.62
N PRO A 11 1.30 41.88 -56.62
CA PRO A 11 1.62 42.13 -55.23
C PRO A 11 2.37 40.92 -54.63
N GLY A 12 3.49 41.25 -53.98
CA GLY A 12 4.04 40.59 -52.79
C GLY A 12 3.97 39.08 -52.72
N ASP A 13 5.12 38.45 -53.00
CA ASP A 13 5.52 37.29 -52.21
C ASP A 13 5.53 37.73 -50.74
N SER A 14 4.52 37.29 -49.99
CA SER A 14 4.50 37.45 -48.54
C SER A 14 5.69 36.68 -48.00
N VAL A 15 6.72 37.40 -47.59
CA VAL A 15 7.76 36.93 -46.68
C VAL A 15 7.03 36.37 -45.45
N ILE A 16 6.78 35.07 -45.44
CA ILE A 16 6.43 34.36 -44.21
C ILE A 16 7.71 34.47 -43.37
N SER A 17 7.64 35.34 -42.37
CA SER A 17 8.76 35.67 -41.49
C SER A 17 9.32 34.38 -40.89
N GLU A 18 10.64 34.14 -40.99
CA GLU A 18 11.34 33.00 -40.36
C GLU A 18 10.96 32.85 -38.86
N GLY A 19 10.57 33.95 -38.20
CA GLY A 19 10.06 33.92 -36.82
C GLY A 19 8.73 33.20 -36.63
N GLN A 20 7.89 33.11 -37.66
CA GLN A 20 6.60 32.41 -37.64
C GLN A 20 6.78 30.90 -37.80
N GLU A 21 7.68 30.46 -38.68
CA GLU A 21 8.05 29.03 -38.81
C GLU A 21 8.73 28.50 -37.55
N ILE A 22 9.63 29.29 -36.93
CA ILE A 22 10.28 28.90 -35.67
C ILE A 22 9.25 28.79 -34.52
N ALA A 23 8.25 29.68 -34.48
CA ALA A 23 7.17 29.62 -33.49
C ALA A 23 6.28 28.38 -33.69
N GLU A 24 5.94 28.04 -34.94
CA GLU A 24 5.17 26.84 -35.26
C GLU A 24 5.93 25.55 -34.92
N VAL A 25 7.22 25.46 -35.26
CA VAL A 25 8.07 24.31 -34.89
C VAL A 25 8.18 24.16 -33.36
N LYS A 26 8.27 25.27 -32.63
CA LYS A 26 8.27 25.26 -31.16
C LYS A 26 6.94 24.75 -30.59
N ALA A 27 5.81 25.22 -31.11
CA ALA A 27 4.48 24.76 -30.71
C ALA A 27 4.27 23.26 -30.99
N ILE A 28 4.76 22.77 -32.13
CA ILE A 28 4.74 21.34 -32.49
C ILE A 28 5.57 20.53 -31.49
N ARG A 29 6.78 21.00 -31.12
CA ARG A 29 7.64 20.32 -30.14
C ARG A 29 7.02 20.28 -28.75
N GLU A 30 6.35 21.35 -28.32
CA GLU A 30 5.60 21.38 -27.06
C GLU A 30 4.47 20.36 -27.08
N LYS A 31 3.67 20.30 -28.15
CA LYS A 31 2.59 19.32 -28.28
C LYS A 31 3.10 17.87 -28.36
N LEU A 32 4.23 17.63 -29.02
CA LEU A 32 4.90 16.31 -29.03
C LEU A 32 5.36 15.89 -27.63
N SER A 33 5.86 16.83 -26.83
CA SER A 33 6.29 16.57 -25.46
C SER A 33 5.10 16.23 -24.56
N GLU A 34 3.98 16.95 -24.72
CA GLU A 34 2.72 16.68 -24.03
C GLU A 34 2.16 15.29 -24.40
N MET A 35 2.12 14.95 -25.70
CA MET A 35 1.71 13.64 -26.18
C MET A 35 2.60 12.52 -25.63
N HIS A 36 3.92 12.71 -25.60
CA HIS A 36 4.84 11.74 -25.00
C HIS A 36 4.57 11.52 -23.50
N SER A 37 4.31 12.60 -22.76
CA SER A 37 3.91 12.52 -21.35
C SER A 37 2.62 11.72 -21.18
N ASP A 38 1.61 11.96 -22.02
CA ASP A 38 0.33 11.26 -21.92
C ASP A 38 0.43 9.79 -22.32
N ILE A 39 1.22 9.47 -23.35
CA ILE A 39 1.55 8.07 -23.70
C ILE A 39 2.22 7.38 -22.52
N LYS A 40 3.17 8.03 -21.84
CA LYS A 40 3.83 7.46 -20.67
C LYS A 40 2.84 7.18 -19.55
N LYS A 41 1.94 8.12 -19.23
CA LYS A 41 0.88 7.91 -18.22
C LYS A 41 -0.05 6.76 -18.58
N VAL A 42 -0.44 6.63 -19.85
CA VAL A 42 -1.28 5.52 -20.34
C VAL A 42 -0.53 4.19 -20.23
N MET A 43 0.76 4.15 -20.58
CA MET A 43 1.59 2.95 -20.43
C MET A 43 1.73 2.54 -18.96
N GLU A 44 1.93 3.48 -18.05
CA GLU A 44 1.99 3.22 -16.61
C GLU A 44 0.64 2.69 -16.08
N PHE A 45 -0.47 3.32 -16.45
CA PHE A 45 -1.82 2.91 -16.07
C PHE A 45 -2.16 1.50 -16.58
N THR A 46 -1.87 1.21 -17.85
CA THR A 46 -2.14 -0.10 -18.46
C THR A 46 -1.24 -1.20 -17.87
N SER A 47 0.02 -0.88 -17.58
CA SER A 47 0.93 -1.80 -16.90
C SER A 47 0.43 -2.16 -15.49
N ARG A 48 -0.06 -1.16 -14.74
CA ARG A 48 -0.67 -1.37 -13.43
C ARG A 48 -1.91 -2.27 -13.52
N LEU A 49 -2.83 -1.98 -14.44
CA LEU A 49 -4.03 -2.81 -14.64
C LEU A 49 -3.68 -4.26 -15.00
N ARG A 50 -2.69 -4.48 -15.86
CA ARG A 50 -2.22 -5.83 -16.21
C ARG A 50 -1.65 -6.56 -14.99
N LEU A 51 -0.87 -5.87 -14.16
CA LEU A 51 -0.32 -6.44 -12.92
C LEU A 51 -1.43 -6.80 -11.93
N GLU A 52 -2.38 -5.89 -11.70
CA GLU A 52 -3.53 -6.12 -10.82
C GLU A 52 -4.38 -7.32 -11.29
N ALA A 53 -4.65 -7.42 -12.59
CA ALA A 53 -5.38 -8.55 -13.15
C ALA A 53 -4.59 -9.88 -13.01
N ALA A 54 -3.28 -9.86 -13.24
CA ALA A 54 -2.43 -11.04 -13.07
C ALA A 54 -2.40 -11.51 -11.60
N LEU A 55 -2.31 -10.58 -10.65
CA LEU A 55 -2.34 -10.88 -9.22
C LEU A 55 -3.70 -11.46 -8.79
N GLU A 56 -4.80 -10.89 -9.26
CA GLU A 56 -6.14 -11.39 -8.91
C GLU A 56 -6.39 -12.78 -9.51
N ASN A 57 -5.98 -13.02 -10.76
CA ASN A 57 -6.06 -14.35 -11.38
C ASN A 57 -5.23 -15.37 -10.60
N SER A 58 -3.97 -15.03 -10.28
CA SER A 58 -3.09 -15.89 -9.50
C SER A 58 -3.68 -16.20 -8.12
N ARG A 59 -4.21 -15.19 -7.43
CA ARG A 59 -4.88 -15.37 -6.14
C ARG A 59 -6.09 -16.29 -6.26
N GLN A 60 -6.90 -16.16 -7.30
CA GLN A 60 -8.06 -17.01 -7.53
C GLN A 60 -7.65 -18.47 -7.77
N GLU A 61 -6.61 -18.70 -8.57
CA GLU A 61 -6.06 -20.04 -8.81
C GLU A 61 -5.56 -20.71 -7.53
N TYR A 62 -4.74 -20.01 -6.74
CA TYR A 62 -4.24 -20.53 -5.46
C TYR A 62 -5.37 -20.77 -4.45
N SER A 63 -6.34 -19.86 -4.36
CA SER A 63 -7.49 -20.00 -3.46
C SER A 63 -8.35 -21.21 -3.82
N ASN A 64 -8.52 -21.49 -5.12
CA ASN A 64 -9.23 -22.68 -5.59
C ASN A 64 -8.48 -23.97 -5.26
N ALA A 65 -7.16 -24.02 -5.50
CA ALA A 65 -6.34 -25.18 -5.17
C ALA A 65 -6.36 -25.50 -3.67
N LEU A 66 -6.22 -24.47 -2.82
CA LEU A 66 -6.33 -24.61 -1.37
C LEU A 66 -7.74 -25.06 -0.94
N LEU A 67 -8.78 -24.53 -1.56
CA LEU A 67 -10.16 -24.93 -1.24
C LEU A 67 -10.40 -26.40 -1.56
N SER A 68 -9.93 -26.89 -2.71
CA SER A 68 -10.01 -28.31 -3.07
C SER A 68 -9.30 -29.20 -2.04
N HIS A 69 -8.08 -28.82 -1.63
CA HIS A 69 -7.34 -29.55 -0.60
C HIS A 69 -8.07 -29.54 0.75
N LEU A 70 -8.67 -28.42 1.15
CA LEU A 70 -9.45 -28.36 2.39
C LEU A 70 -10.69 -29.24 2.35
N PHE A 71 -11.38 -29.32 1.21
CA PHE A 71 -12.53 -30.21 1.07
C PHE A 71 -12.12 -31.67 1.21
N GLU A 72 -11.00 -32.07 0.62
CA GLU A 72 -10.44 -33.41 0.79
C GLU A 72 -10.00 -33.69 2.25
N ASP A 73 -9.37 -32.72 2.94
CA ASP A 73 -8.97 -32.85 4.35
C ASP A 73 -10.21 -32.96 5.28
N ILE A 74 -11.31 -32.27 4.95
CA ILE A 74 -12.59 -32.41 5.67
C ILE A 74 -13.13 -33.83 5.51
N ASP A 75 -13.28 -34.30 4.27
CA ASP A 75 -13.90 -35.60 3.99
C ASP A 75 -13.07 -36.72 4.62
N THR A 76 -11.75 -36.71 4.39
CA THR A 76 -10.84 -37.73 4.92
C THR A 76 -10.67 -37.64 6.44
N GLY A 77 -10.62 -36.44 7.02
CA GLY A 77 -10.50 -36.22 8.46
C GLY A 77 -11.73 -36.73 9.22
N LEU A 78 -12.92 -36.34 8.77
CA LEU A 78 -14.18 -36.79 9.38
C LEU A 78 -14.38 -38.30 9.22
N GLU A 79 -14.11 -38.86 8.04
CA GLU A 79 -14.26 -40.31 7.79
C GLU A 79 -13.39 -41.15 8.73
N LYS A 80 -12.12 -40.75 8.91
CA LYS A 80 -11.13 -41.51 9.68
C LYS A 80 -11.30 -41.36 11.19
N ASN A 81 -11.63 -40.16 11.66
CA ASN A 81 -11.48 -39.82 13.08
C ASN A 81 -12.81 -39.77 13.87
N MET A 82 -13.96 -39.74 13.20
CA MET A 82 -15.26 -39.82 13.87
C MET A 82 -15.56 -41.21 14.45
N VAL A 83 -16.43 -41.26 15.45
CA VAL A 83 -16.88 -42.50 16.08
C VAL A 83 -17.59 -43.40 15.06
N LYS A 84 -17.01 -44.58 14.80
CA LYS A 84 -17.49 -45.50 13.75
C LYS A 84 -18.88 -46.07 14.02
N LYS A 85 -19.16 -46.47 15.26
CA LYS A 85 -20.44 -47.06 15.68
C LYS A 85 -21.29 -46.00 16.38
N CYS A 86 -21.92 -45.13 15.60
CA CYS A 86 -22.82 -44.08 16.09
C CYS A 86 -24.10 -44.06 15.22
N PRO A 87 -25.31 -44.09 15.82
CA PRO A 87 -26.57 -44.02 15.07
C PRO A 87 -26.71 -42.71 14.27
N GLU A 88 -26.26 -41.60 14.84
CA GLU A 88 -26.36 -40.26 14.24
C GLU A 88 -25.17 -39.93 13.31
N LYS A 89 -24.30 -40.90 12.99
CA LYS A 89 -23.04 -40.64 12.27
C LYS A 89 -23.26 -39.86 10.98
N GLN A 90 -24.20 -40.32 10.14
CA GLN A 90 -24.46 -39.70 8.84
C GLN A 90 -24.91 -38.24 8.99
N LYS A 91 -25.84 -37.97 9.92
CA LYS A 91 -26.35 -36.64 10.20
C LYS A 91 -25.26 -35.71 10.72
N CYS A 92 -24.44 -36.18 11.66
CA CYS A 92 -23.31 -35.41 12.18
C CYS A 92 -22.27 -35.14 11.10
N THR A 93 -21.91 -36.13 10.29
CA THR A 93 -20.96 -35.95 9.18
C THR A 93 -21.47 -34.88 8.21
N SER A 94 -22.73 -34.94 7.77
CA SER A 94 -23.29 -33.91 6.89
C SER A 94 -23.29 -32.51 7.52
N ALA A 95 -23.66 -32.39 8.80
CA ALA A 95 -23.66 -31.10 9.50
C ALA A 95 -22.24 -30.52 9.66
N PHE A 96 -21.28 -31.36 10.04
CA PHE A 96 -19.88 -30.95 10.19
C PHE A 96 -19.22 -30.60 8.85
N THR A 97 -19.45 -31.41 7.81
CA THR A 97 -18.98 -31.11 6.46
C THR A 97 -19.53 -29.77 5.98
N ALA A 98 -20.83 -29.51 6.15
CA ALA A 98 -21.43 -28.23 5.75
C ALA A 98 -20.81 -27.02 6.48
N LEU A 99 -20.60 -27.13 7.80
CA LEU A 99 -19.97 -26.08 8.60
C LEU A 99 -18.52 -25.83 8.15
N LEU A 100 -17.73 -26.89 7.99
CA LEU A 100 -16.33 -26.79 7.60
C LEU A 100 -16.15 -26.32 6.16
N GLN A 101 -17.02 -26.73 5.23
CA GLN A 101 -17.00 -26.26 3.85
C GLN A 101 -17.40 -24.79 3.75
N GLN A 102 -18.41 -24.36 4.53
CA GLN A 102 -18.78 -22.95 4.63
C GLN A 102 -17.60 -22.10 5.09
N ASN A 103 -16.91 -22.53 6.15
CA ASN A 103 -15.75 -21.81 6.66
C ASN A 103 -14.58 -21.83 5.67
N ALA A 104 -14.25 -22.97 5.07
CA ALA A 104 -13.21 -23.08 4.05
C ALA A 104 -13.46 -22.15 2.85
N GLY A 105 -14.73 -21.97 2.45
CA GLY A 105 -15.12 -21.05 1.38
C GLY A 105 -14.73 -19.59 1.60
N LEU A 106 -14.46 -19.18 2.85
CA LEU A 106 -14.00 -17.83 3.17
C LEU A 106 -12.62 -17.51 2.58
N ILE A 107 -11.83 -18.51 2.22
CA ILE A 107 -10.51 -18.33 1.59
C ILE A 107 -10.58 -17.59 0.25
N LYS A 108 -11.74 -17.64 -0.42
CA LYS A 108 -11.97 -16.89 -1.66
C LYS A 108 -12.10 -15.38 -1.43
N LYS A 109 -12.30 -14.92 -0.19
CA LYS A 109 -12.43 -13.49 0.13
C LYS A 109 -11.06 -12.82 0.22
N ASN A 110 -10.99 -11.54 -0.09
CA ASN A 110 -9.76 -10.74 0.05
C ASN A 110 -9.44 -10.50 1.53
N ARG A 111 -10.50 -10.39 2.34
CA ARG A 111 -10.46 -10.20 3.78
C ARG A 111 -11.63 -10.93 4.43
N VAL A 112 -11.39 -11.48 5.61
CA VAL A 112 -12.37 -12.19 6.43
C VAL A 112 -12.50 -11.45 7.75
N ASP A 113 -13.72 -11.03 8.06
CA ASP A 113 -14.03 -10.37 9.32
C ASP A 113 -14.15 -11.38 10.46
N ASP A 114 -13.77 -10.96 11.66
CA ASP A 114 -13.82 -11.81 12.85
C ASP A 114 -15.24 -12.30 13.19
N ALA A 115 -16.26 -11.52 12.84
CA ALA A 115 -17.66 -11.93 12.99
C ALA A 115 -17.96 -13.24 12.23
N LEU A 116 -17.39 -13.44 11.04
CA LEU A 116 -17.62 -14.64 10.24
C LEU A 116 -16.97 -15.89 10.86
N ILE A 117 -15.78 -15.73 11.45
CA ILE A 117 -15.08 -16.82 12.15
C ILE A 117 -15.78 -17.13 13.47
N SER A 118 -16.18 -16.10 14.21
CA SER A 118 -16.95 -16.21 15.44
C SER A 118 -18.31 -16.88 15.21
N ASP A 119 -19.00 -16.57 14.11
CA ASP A 119 -20.25 -17.24 13.71
C ASP A 119 -20.03 -18.73 13.44
N SER A 120 -18.96 -19.10 12.73
CA SER A 120 -18.60 -20.51 12.51
C SER A 120 -18.33 -21.26 13.81
N ARG A 121 -17.61 -20.63 14.76
CA ARG A 121 -17.36 -21.19 16.10
C ARG A 121 -18.66 -21.35 16.88
N LYS A 122 -19.54 -20.34 16.84
CA LYS A 122 -20.83 -20.35 17.53
C LYS A 122 -21.74 -21.46 16.99
N LYS A 123 -21.82 -21.65 15.67
CA LYS A 123 -22.56 -22.75 15.05
C LYS A 123 -22.06 -24.12 15.52
N LEU A 124 -20.75 -24.28 15.69
CA LEU A 124 -20.18 -25.53 16.19
C LEU A 124 -20.61 -25.80 17.65
N GLU A 125 -20.62 -24.76 18.49
CA GLU A 125 -21.12 -24.86 19.87
C GLU A 125 -22.63 -25.12 19.94
N GLU A 126 -23.42 -24.52 19.05
CA GLU A 126 -24.86 -24.81 18.95
C GLU A 126 -25.12 -26.29 18.59
N LEU A 127 -24.33 -26.86 17.68
CA LEU A 127 -24.37 -28.30 17.38
C LEU A 127 -23.98 -29.16 18.59
N ARG A 128 -23.07 -28.65 19.44
CA ARG A 128 -22.58 -29.33 20.65
C ARG A 128 -23.63 -29.37 21.76
N CYS A 129 -24.38 -28.29 21.96
CA CYS A 129 -25.43 -28.20 22.99
C CYS A 129 -26.57 -29.21 22.77
N GLY A 130 -26.75 -29.73 21.56
CA GLY A 130 -27.74 -30.77 21.24
C GLY A 130 -27.24 -32.21 21.38
N ALA A 131 -25.99 -32.45 21.81
CA ALA A 131 -25.37 -33.76 21.76
C ALA A 131 -25.62 -34.60 23.04
N PRO A 132 -26.31 -35.76 22.95
CA PRO A 132 -26.75 -36.51 24.13
C PRO A 132 -25.73 -37.54 24.64
N TYR A 133 -24.56 -37.70 24.00
CA TYR A 133 -23.61 -38.77 24.30
C TYR A 133 -22.22 -38.25 24.65
N SER A 134 -21.61 -38.82 25.70
CA SER A 134 -20.22 -38.53 26.09
C SER A 134 -19.19 -38.80 24.97
N LYS A 135 -19.47 -39.75 24.07
CA LYS A 135 -18.61 -40.08 22.92
C LYS A 135 -18.66 -39.03 21.79
N CYS A 136 -19.62 -38.11 21.81
CA CYS A 136 -19.69 -37.00 20.84
C CYS A 136 -18.47 -36.08 20.98
N GLU A 137 -17.86 -35.98 22.16
CA GLU A 137 -16.68 -35.16 22.43
C GLU A 137 -15.54 -35.41 21.45
N LYS A 138 -15.32 -36.68 21.08
CA LYS A 138 -14.29 -37.05 20.11
C LYS A 138 -14.58 -36.46 18.72
N CYS A 139 -15.84 -36.51 18.28
CA CYS A 139 -16.23 -35.93 16.99
C CYS A 139 -16.11 -34.40 17.02
N PHE A 140 -16.55 -33.74 18.09
CA PHE A 140 -16.41 -32.29 18.22
C PHE A 140 -14.96 -31.84 18.30
N SER A 141 -14.09 -32.61 18.96
CA SER A 141 -12.64 -32.36 18.99
C SER A 141 -12.03 -32.42 17.59
N GLU A 142 -12.44 -33.41 16.78
CA GLU A 142 -11.97 -33.52 15.38
C GLU A 142 -12.41 -32.33 14.54
N VAL A 143 -13.70 -31.97 14.61
CA VAL A 143 -14.25 -30.84 13.85
C VAL A 143 -13.61 -29.53 14.28
N SER A 144 -13.40 -29.35 15.59
CA SER A 144 -12.70 -28.19 16.13
C SER A 144 -11.26 -28.11 15.62
N SER A 145 -10.55 -29.24 15.56
CA SER A 145 -9.19 -29.32 15.01
C SER A 145 -9.16 -28.93 13.53
N LEU A 146 -10.07 -29.44 12.71
CA LEU A 146 -10.20 -29.08 11.30
C LEU A 146 -10.53 -27.59 11.13
N LEU A 147 -11.45 -27.05 11.94
CA LEU A 147 -11.79 -25.63 11.92
C LEU A 147 -10.59 -24.75 12.28
N VAL A 148 -9.81 -25.13 13.30
CA VAL A 148 -8.58 -24.42 13.69
C VAL A 148 -7.54 -24.44 12.58
N LYS A 149 -7.34 -25.57 11.89
CA LYS A 149 -6.44 -25.66 10.73
C LYS A 149 -6.86 -24.67 9.62
N GLN A 150 -8.15 -24.62 9.30
CA GLN A 150 -8.68 -23.68 8.31
C GLN A 150 -8.42 -22.22 8.69
N VAL A 151 -8.68 -21.86 9.96
CA VAL A 151 -8.43 -20.50 10.46
C VAL A 151 -6.93 -20.15 10.43
N ASN A 152 -6.05 -21.09 10.78
CA ASN A 152 -4.60 -20.88 10.73
C ASN A 152 -4.09 -20.70 9.29
N LEU A 153 -4.69 -21.40 8.32
CA LEU A 153 -4.40 -21.18 6.91
C LEU A 153 -4.82 -19.77 6.49
N MET A 154 -6.02 -19.31 6.86
CA MET A 154 -6.47 -17.94 6.57
C MET A 154 -5.52 -16.87 7.17
N ARG A 155 -4.98 -17.12 8.37
CA ARG A 155 -3.94 -16.25 8.98
C ARG A 155 -2.65 -16.27 8.19
N SER A 156 -2.20 -17.45 7.75
CA SER A 156 -0.98 -17.60 6.94
C SER A 156 -1.11 -16.91 5.58
N MET A 157 -2.32 -16.91 5.01
CA MET A 157 -2.69 -16.16 3.81
C MET A 157 -2.88 -14.66 4.05
N ARG A 158 -2.83 -14.20 5.30
CA ARG A 158 -3.06 -12.80 5.72
C ARG A 158 -4.42 -12.23 5.31
N ILE A 159 -5.41 -13.09 5.09
CA ILE A 159 -6.79 -12.67 4.78
C ILE A 159 -7.65 -12.57 6.05
N TYR A 160 -7.18 -13.14 7.17
CA TYR A 160 -7.81 -13.03 8.47
C TYR A 160 -6.77 -12.59 9.50
N ALA A 161 -7.05 -11.47 10.17
CA ALA A 161 -6.40 -11.06 11.40
C ALA A 161 -7.50 -11.05 12.47
N ASP A 162 -7.29 -11.85 13.52
CA ASP A 162 -8.17 -11.85 14.68
C ASP A 162 -8.08 -10.48 15.35
N ASN A 163 -9.18 -9.91 15.84
CA ASN A 163 -9.11 -8.75 16.75
C ASN A 163 -8.38 -9.11 18.07
N GLN A 164 -8.10 -10.40 18.28
CA GLN A 164 -7.24 -10.98 19.31
C GLN A 164 -5.82 -11.34 18.84
N GLU A 165 -5.39 -10.94 17.64
CA GLU A 165 -4.01 -10.47 17.55
C GLU A 165 -3.93 -9.32 18.53
N GLN A 166 -3.33 -9.62 19.69
CA GLN A 166 -3.07 -8.73 20.82
C GLN A 166 -3.27 -7.29 20.40
N LYS A 167 -4.25 -6.56 21.01
CA LYS A 167 -4.24 -5.08 21.05
C LYS A 167 -2.77 -4.70 20.92
N PRO A 168 -2.33 -4.07 19.81
CA PRO A 168 -0.91 -3.95 19.51
C PRO A 168 -0.30 -3.50 20.81
N ASN A 169 0.57 -4.34 21.39
CA ASN A 169 1.03 -4.06 22.72
C ASN A 169 1.97 -2.87 22.55
N ILE A 170 1.40 -1.66 22.59
CA ILE A 170 2.11 -0.41 22.36
C ILE A 170 3.28 -0.33 23.36
N SER A 171 3.12 -0.93 24.54
CA SER A 171 4.18 -1.03 25.55
C SER A 171 5.33 -2.00 25.17
N ALA A 172 5.11 -2.92 24.22
CA ALA A 172 6.16 -3.78 23.67
C ALA A 172 6.93 -3.14 22.50
N LEU A 173 6.54 -1.94 22.06
CA LEU A 173 7.29 -1.19 21.06
C LEU A 173 8.69 -0.88 21.59
N LYS A 174 9.73 -1.37 20.92
CA LYS A 174 11.11 -1.04 21.25
C LYS A 174 11.41 0.39 20.77
N THR A 175 10.99 1.39 21.54
CA THR A 175 11.06 2.82 21.16
C THR A 175 12.45 3.25 20.68
N SER A 176 13.52 2.77 21.33
CA SER A 176 14.90 3.08 20.93
C SER A 176 15.26 2.52 19.55
N ALA A 177 14.90 1.26 19.28
CA ALA A 177 15.13 0.63 17.98
C ALA A 177 14.27 1.29 16.89
N VAL A 178 13.00 1.57 17.17
CA VAL A 178 12.12 2.27 16.22
C VAL A 178 12.65 3.67 15.91
N MET A 179 13.12 4.41 16.91
CA MET A 179 13.68 5.73 16.71
C MET A 179 14.95 5.67 15.85
N SER A 180 15.94 4.88 16.27
CA SER A 180 17.26 4.86 15.61
C SER A 180 17.29 4.11 14.28
N GLU A 181 16.50 3.05 14.13
CA GLU A 181 16.57 2.18 12.95
C GLU A 181 15.52 2.49 11.87
N ILE A 182 14.42 3.17 12.25
CA ILE A 182 13.30 3.44 11.35
C ILE A 182 13.11 4.94 11.20
N LEU A 183 12.78 5.66 12.27
CA LEU A 183 12.36 7.06 12.20
C LEU A 183 13.54 8.01 11.88
N GLU A 184 14.62 8.00 12.65
CA GLU A 184 15.76 8.88 12.43
C GLU A 184 16.36 8.76 11.02
N PRO A 185 16.52 7.56 10.42
CA PRO A 185 17.01 7.42 9.05
C PRO A 185 16.11 8.04 7.98
N ILE A 186 14.79 8.10 8.21
CA ILE A 186 13.80 8.52 7.19
C ILE A 186 13.14 9.87 7.50
N SER A 187 13.27 10.41 8.71
CA SER A 187 12.69 11.71 9.13
C SER A 187 13.45 12.89 8.53
N ASN A 188 13.63 12.89 7.22
CA ASN A 188 14.20 13.96 6.42
C ASN A 188 13.69 13.80 4.98
N LEU A 189 13.22 14.90 4.40
CA LEU A 189 12.58 14.91 3.09
C LEU A 189 13.48 14.33 1.99
N GLN A 190 14.75 14.72 1.94
CA GLN A 190 15.68 14.27 0.90
C GLN A 190 15.96 12.77 1.01
N ARG A 191 16.10 12.23 2.23
CA ARG A 191 16.30 10.80 2.46
C ARG A 191 15.09 9.96 2.07
N LEU A 192 13.88 10.45 2.34
CA LEU A 192 12.64 9.80 1.88
C LEU A 192 12.52 9.81 0.36
N GLU A 193 12.85 10.93 -0.29
CA GLU A 193 12.86 11.04 -1.75
C GLU A 193 13.89 10.11 -2.40
N ILE A 194 15.09 10.01 -1.83
CA ILE A 194 16.12 9.04 -2.23
C ILE A 194 15.58 7.61 -2.12
N LEU A 195 15.03 7.24 -0.96
CA LEU A 195 14.51 5.89 -0.70
C LEU A 195 13.36 5.54 -1.65
N ARG A 196 12.47 6.49 -1.93
CA ARG A 196 11.38 6.34 -2.92
C ARG A 196 11.93 6.12 -4.33
N ALA A 197 12.96 6.87 -4.72
CA ALA A 197 13.54 6.78 -6.05
C ALA A 197 14.24 5.45 -6.33
N VAL A 198 14.76 4.78 -5.29
CA VAL A 198 15.36 3.43 -5.43
C VAL A 198 14.42 2.27 -5.16
N ALA A 199 13.13 2.53 -4.91
CA ALA A 199 12.16 1.48 -4.60
C ALA A 199 11.94 0.49 -5.76
N PHE A 200 12.16 0.93 -7.00
CA PHE A 200 11.88 0.13 -8.21
C PHE A 200 13.06 0.00 -9.17
N GLU A 201 14.08 0.85 -9.05
CA GLU A 201 15.26 0.82 -9.93
C GLU A 201 16.50 1.34 -9.20
N ALA A 202 17.68 0.87 -9.59
CA ALA A 202 18.94 1.38 -9.06
C ALA A 202 19.17 2.83 -9.53
N LYS A 203 19.82 3.65 -8.69
CA LYS A 203 20.10 5.05 -9.00
C LYS A 203 21.56 5.39 -8.77
N SER A 204 22.13 6.14 -9.70
CA SER A 204 23.49 6.68 -9.57
C SER A 204 23.53 7.88 -8.64
N PHE A 205 24.74 8.26 -8.21
CA PHE A 205 24.95 9.48 -7.42
C PHE A 205 24.49 10.74 -8.18
N SER A 206 24.73 10.81 -9.49
CA SER A 206 24.29 11.96 -10.31
C SER A 206 22.77 12.07 -10.38
N ALA A 207 22.07 10.94 -10.52
CA ALA A 207 20.61 10.92 -10.53
C ALA A 207 20.02 11.43 -9.21
N PHE A 208 20.62 11.09 -8.07
CA PHE A 208 20.20 11.65 -6.79
C PHE A 208 20.54 13.14 -6.63
N SER A 209 21.66 13.59 -7.20
CA SER A 209 22.03 15.00 -7.18
C SER A 209 21.03 15.85 -7.94
N GLU A 210 20.55 15.35 -9.07
CA GLU A 210 19.47 15.98 -9.85
C GLU A 210 18.13 15.93 -9.11
N LEU A 211 17.76 14.76 -8.55
CA LEU A 211 16.49 14.57 -7.85
C LEU A 211 16.36 15.46 -6.60
N THR A 212 17.43 15.55 -5.80
CA THR A 212 17.38 16.21 -4.49
C THR A 212 17.90 17.64 -4.51
N GLY A 213 18.57 18.05 -5.58
CA GLY A 213 19.30 19.33 -5.66
C GLY A 213 20.58 19.37 -4.80
N LEU A 214 20.92 18.30 -4.08
CA LEU A 214 22.09 18.22 -3.22
C LEU A 214 23.34 17.85 -4.03
N ARG A 215 24.50 18.40 -3.65
CA ARG A 215 25.78 18.17 -4.33
C ARG A 215 26.88 17.77 -3.37
N GLY A 216 27.86 17.02 -3.89
CA GLY A 216 29.10 16.68 -3.18
C GLY A 216 28.86 16.06 -1.81
N GLY A 217 29.56 16.58 -0.80
CA GLY A 217 29.51 16.07 0.58
C GLY A 217 28.11 16.08 1.21
N ASN A 218 27.23 17.01 0.82
CA ASN A 218 25.87 17.07 1.36
C ASN A 218 25.05 15.85 0.93
N LEU A 219 25.10 15.49 -0.36
CA LEU A 219 24.41 14.29 -0.85
C LEU A 219 25.05 13.02 -0.26
N LEU A 220 26.38 12.98 -0.19
CA LEU A 220 27.11 11.84 0.37
C LEU A 220 26.70 11.59 1.82
N PHE A 221 26.52 12.64 2.63
CA PHE A 221 26.05 12.52 4.01
C PHE A 221 24.70 11.80 4.11
N HIS A 222 23.72 12.16 3.27
CA HIS A 222 22.41 11.51 3.28
C HIS A 222 22.48 10.05 2.82
N LEU A 223 23.24 9.78 1.76
CA LEU A 223 23.44 8.43 1.26
C LEU A 223 24.14 7.55 2.30
N GLN A 224 25.18 8.08 2.95
CA GLN A 224 25.89 7.38 4.01
C GLN A 224 24.96 7.06 5.18
N LYS A 225 24.11 8.00 5.62
CA LYS A 225 23.12 7.73 6.69
C LYS A 225 22.14 6.62 6.33
N LEU A 226 21.68 6.57 5.08
CA LEU A 226 20.78 5.52 4.62
C LEU A 226 21.51 4.16 4.49
N THR A 227 22.76 4.16 4.03
CA THR A 227 23.60 2.96 3.92
C THR A 227 23.97 2.40 5.29
N GLU A 228 24.43 3.24 6.22
CA GLU A 228 24.76 2.86 7.61
C GLU A 228 23.55 2.29 8.35
N SER A 229 22.35 2.80 8.06
CA SER A 229 21.09 2.29 8.63
C SER A 229 20.58 1.01 7.95
N GLY A 230 21.27 0.57 6.89
CA GLY A 230 20.95 -0.61 6.10
C GLY A 230 19.69 -0.46 5.24
N LEU A 231 19.29 0.76 4.88
CA LEU A 231 18.09 1.02 4.07
C LEU A 231 18.37 0.98 2.56
N ILE A 232 19.59 1.35 2.18
CA ILE A 232 20.10 1.24 0.82
C ILE A 232 21.48 0.58 0.85
N MET A 233 21.92 0.06 -0.28
CA MET A 233 23.26 -0.46 -0.47
C MET A 233 23.84 0.04 -1.79
N GLN A 234 25.15 0.24 -1.83
CA GLN A 234 25.88 0.55 -3.05
C GLN A 234 26.48 -0.76 -3.60
N GLN A 235 26.29 -1.05 -4.89
CA GLN A 235 26.75 -2.34 -5.44
C GLN A 235 28.28 -2.53 -5.34
N HIS A 236 29.04 -1.47 -5.62
CA HIS A 236 30.51 -1.40 -5.55
C HIS A 236 30.92 0.06 -5.23
N GLU A 237 32.19 0.38 -4.94
CA GLU A 237 32.64 1.72 -4.47
C GLU A 237 32.18 2.92 -5.33
N ARG A 238 31.86 2.70 -6.61
CA ARG A 238 31.28 3.71 -7.52
C ARG A 238 30.02 3.24 -8.24
N GLY A 239 29.42 2.15 -7.75
CA GLY A 239 28.22 1.56 -8.30
C GLY A 239 26.96 2.35 -7.94
N ASP A 240 25.87 1.99 -8.60
CA ASP A 240 24.55 2.51 -8.29
C ASP A 240 24.07 2.02 -6.92
N TYR A 241 23.16 2.79 -6.35
CA TYR A 241 22.50 2.51 -5.09
C TYR A 241 21.20 1.76 -5.34
N MET A 242 20.92 0.79 -4.50
CA MET A 242 19.72 -0.04 -4.52
C MET A 242 19.07 -0.06 -3.14
N ILE A 243 17.75 -0.21 -3.10
CA ILE A 243 17.03 -0.41 -1.84
C ILE A 243 17.32 -1.80 -1.27
N THR A 244 17.41 -1.92 0.05
CA THR A 244 17.46 -3.22 0.74
C THR A 244 16.05 -3.70 1.09
N GLU A 245 15.90 -4.96 1.51
CA GLU A 245 14.61 -5.45 2.02
C GLU A 245 14.11 -4.62 3.22
N LYS A 246 15.01 -4.23 4.13
CA LYS A 246 14.69 -3.36 5.27
C LYS A 246 14.16 -2.00 4.81
N GLY A 247 14.85 -1.35 3.87
CA GLY A 247 14.42 -0.07 3.30
C GLY A 247 13.06 -0.16 2.64
N PHE A 248 12.83 -1.22 1.87
CA PHE A 248 11.56 -1.44 1.16
C PHE A 248 10.39 -1.67 2.11
N ARG A 249 10.55 -2.53 3.13
CA ARG A 249 9.52 -2.80 4.14
C ARG A 249 9.15 -1.54 4.93
N ILE A 250 10.13 -0.71 5.29
CA ILE A 250 9.87 0.57 5.96
C ILE A 250 9.05 1.50 5.05
N LEU A 251 9.42 1.63 3.77
CA LEU A 251 8.70 2.48 2.82
C LEU A 251 7.26 2.00 2.61
N GLN A 252 7.03 0.69 2.51
CA GLN A 252 5.67 0.11 2.46
C GLN A 252 4.86 0.45 3.72
N GLY A 253 5.44 0.24 4.90
CA GLY A 253 4.77 0.55 6.17
C GLY A 253 4.39 2.04 6.30
N LEU A 254 5.23 2.96 5.82
CA LEU A 254 4.89 4.39 5.78
C LEU A 254 3.70 4.67 4.86
N ASN A 255 3.65 4.02 3.70
CA ASN A 255 2.54 4.18 2.77
C ASN A 255 1.23 3.63 3.36
N GLU A 256 1.29 2.50 4.09
CA GLU A 256 0.16 1.94 4.83
C GLU A 256 -0.33 2.90 5.92
N ILE A 257 0.59 3.46 6.72
CA ILE A 257 0.27 4.49 7.73
C ILE A 257 -0.41 5.67 7.05
N TYR A 258 0.19 6.23 6.00
CA TYR A 258 -0.37 7.38 5.28
C TYR A 258 -1.77 7.09 4.74
N SER A 259 -1.96 5.93 4.10
CA SER A 259 -3.27 5.49 3.57
C SER A 259 -4.30 5.31 4.68
N SER A 260 -3.91 4.75 5.83
CA SER A 260 -4.79 4.57 6.98
C SER A 260 -5.25 5.89 7.61
N LEU A 261 -4.43 6.94 7.50
CA LEU A 261 -4.70 8.26 8.04
C LEU A 261 -5.54 9.14 7.10
N GLN A 262 -5.61 8.84 5.80
CA GLN A 262 -6.47 9.58 4.86
C GLN A 262 -7.97 9.48 5.19
N GLY A 263 -8.39 8.47 5.95
CA GLY A 263 -9.76 8.31 6.44
C GLY A 263 -10.09 9.12 7.72
N TYR A 264 -9.12 9.82 8.31
CA TYR A 264 -9.32 10.65 9.50
C TYR A 264 -9.41 12.13 9.10
N PRO A 265 -10.56 12.80 9.29
CA PRO A 265 -10.62 14.25 9.13
C PRO A 265 -9.69 14.89 10.17
N LEU A 266 -8.66 15.58 9.70
CA LEU A 266 -7.86 16.48 10.53
C LEU A 266 -8.84 17.46 11.21
N GLN A 267 -8.95 17.38 12.54
CA GLN A 267 -9.62 18.44 13.28
C GLN A 267 -8.86 19.74 13.01
N ASN A 268 -9.49 20.63 12.23
CA ASN A 268 -8.99 21.98 11.97
C ASN A 268 -8.57 22.64 13.29
N SER A 269 -7.27 22.83 13.46
CA SER A 269 -6.80 23.82 14.43
C SER A 269 -7.12 25.19 13.83
N SER A 270 -8.19 25.77 14.35
CA SER A 270 -8.47 27.19 14.28
C SER A 270 -7.24 27.99 14.72
N ARG A 271 -6.45 28.47 13.75
CA ARG A 271 -5.79 29.77 13.85
C ARG A 271 -6.42 30.66 12.79
N LYS A 272 -7.61 31.16 13.12
CA LYS A 272 -8.06 32.42 12.54
C LYS A 272 -7.09 33.49 13.04
N GLU A 273 -6.40 34.10 12.11
CA GLU A 273 -5.92 35.47 12.26
C GLU A 273 -7.10 36.33 12.71
N SER A 274 -7.03 36.81 13.96
CA SER A 274 -7.87 37.89 14.44
C SER A 274 -7.22 38.52 15.65
N GLU A 275 -6.09 39.21 15.44
CA GLU A 275 -5.65 40.31 16.31
C GLU A 275 -5.11 41.45 15.43
N GLU A 276 -5.97 41.95 14.55
CA GLU A 276 -5.90 43.35 14.09
C GLU A 276 -7.19 44.02 14.59
N ASN A 277 -7.18 44.38 15.88
CA ASN A 277 -8.00 45.42 16.52
C ASN A 277 -7.80 45.41 18.04
N ASP A 278 -6.61 45.79 18.52
CA ASP A 278 -6.49 46.44 19.84
C ASP A 278 -5.43 47.55 19.83
N SER A 279 -5.40 48.31 18.75
CA SER A 279 -4.75 49.62 18.71
C SER A 279 -5.84 50.68 18.67
N GLN A 280 -6.65 50.81 19.74
CA GLN A 280 -7.39 52.05 20.02
C GLN A 280 -8.05 52.07 21.43
N LYS A 281 -7.37 51.62 22.50
CA LYS A 281 -7.85 51.94 23.87
C LYS A 281 -6.77 51.85 24.94
N ARG A 282 -5.79 52.75 24.88
CA ARG A 282 -5.01 53.22 26.04
C ARG A 282 -4.34 54.56 25.71
N LYS A 283 -5.14 55.62 25.75
CA LYS A 283 -4.68 56.96 26.11
C LYS A 283 -5.52 57.38 27.32
N ASP A 284 -4.86 58.09 28.22
CA ASP A 284 -5.30 58.63 29.51
C ASP A 284 -5.27 57.55 30.63
N THR A 285 -4.38 57.60 31.63
CA THR A 285 -3.95 58.73 32.48
C THR A 285 -2.56 58.48 33.12
N PRO A 286 -1.87 59.52 33.63
CA PRO A 286 -0.42 59.52 33.92
C PRO A 286 -0.03 59.10 35.33
N GLU A 287 1.27 58.81 35.47
CA GLU A 287 2.08 58.65 36.68
C GLU A 287 1.75 59.62 37.81
N LEU A 288 1.79 59.09 39.04
CA LEU A 288 1.99 59.87 40.27
C LEU A 288 2.94 59.08 41.18
N ALA A 289 4.18 59.55 41.25
CA ALA A 289 5.02 59.42 42.43
C ALA A 289 5.78 60.74 42.61
N VAL A 290 5.51 61.38 43.77
CA VAL A 290 5.96 62.69 44.28
C VAL A 290 5.13 63.90 43.83
#